data_AF-A0A1T4XGK4-F1
#
_entry.id   AF-A0A1T4XGK4-F1
#
_cell.length_a   1.000
_cell.length_b   1.000
_cell.length_c   1.000
_cell.angle_alpha   90.00
_cell.angle_beta   90.00
_cell.angle_gamma   90.00
#
_symmetry.space_group_name_H-M   'P 1'
#
loop_
_entity.id
_entity.type
_entity.pdbx_description
1 polymer ?
#
loop_
_entity_poly.entity_id
_entity_poly.type
_entity_poly.pdbx_seq_one_letter_code
_entity_poly.pdbx_strand_id
1 'polypeptide(L)' 'MQTTEIGFRKTIVGWYIVVLIENGAEYNVSRELFLELTGASKQARAGRTEITGAQLVTLLTDRWTRRIPKPADAVAV' A
#
# COMPACT_ATOMS: atom_id res chain seq x y z
N MET A 1 -20.27 -0.21 4.89
CA MET A 1 -18.87 0.28 4.86
C MET A 1 -18.20 -0.37 3.68
N GLN A 2 -17.60 0.41 2.77
CA GLN A 2 -16.82 -0.15 1.66
C GLN A 2 -15.40 -0.45 2.15
N THR A 3 -14.91 -1.63 1.81
CA THR A 3 -13.53 -2.09 2.06
C THR A 3 -12.81 -2.26 0.73
N THR A 4 -11.51 -2.03 0.73
CA THR A 4 -10.61 -2.20 -0.43
C THR A 4 -9.50 -3.15 -0.04
N GLU A 5 -9.22 -4.14 -0.88
CA GLU A 5 -8.09 -5.06 -0.68
C GLU A 5 -6.77 -4.38 -1.08
N ILE A 6 -5.77 -4.51 -0.22
CA ILE A 6 -4.40 -4.09 -0.48
C ILE A 6 -3.43 -5.26 -0.39
N GLY A 7 -2.45 -5.29 -1.29
CA GLY A 7 -1.25 -6.09 -1.17
C GLY A 7 -0.12 -5.28 -0.54
N PHE A 8 0.86 -5.93 0.08
CA PHE A 8 2.05 -5.25 0.59
C PHE A 8 3.32 -6.07 0.45
N ARG A 9 4.45 -5.37 0.22
CA ARG A 9 5.81 -5.96 0.22
C ARG A 9 6.79 -5.05 0.94
N LYS A 10 7.73 -5.64 1.68
CA LYS A 10 8.78 -4.91 2.38
C LYS A 10 9.89 -4.53 1.41
N THR A 11 10.38 -3.29 1.48
CA THR A 11 11.58 -2.85 0.75
C THR A 11 12.82 -2.93 1.64
N ILE A 12 13.99 -2.92 1.01
CA ILE A 12 15.30 -3.07 1.67
C ILE A 12 15.59 -1.90 2.63
N VAL A 13 14.96 -0.74 2.39
CA VAL A 13 15.25 0.54 3.09
C VAL A 13 14.20 0.87 4.17
N GLY A 14 13.50 -0.13 4.70
CA GLY A 14 12.54 0.06 5.79
C GLY A 14 11.17 0.66 5.40
N TRP A 15 10.95 0.94 4.12
CA TRP A 15 9.66 1.33 3.56
C TRP A 15 8.83 0.11 3.16
N TYR A 16 7.51 0.27 3.13
CA TYR A 16 6.58 -0.74 2.61
C TYR A 16 5.98 -0.25 1.31
N ILE A 17 5.85 -1.14 0.33
CA ILE A 17 5.06 -0.86 -0.86
C ILE A 17 3.69 -1.45 -0.62
N VAL A 18 2.65 -0.61 -0.70
CA VAL A 18 1.24 -1.00 -0.70
C VAL A 18 0.73 -0.97 -2.14
N VAL A 19 0.00 -2.00 -2.53
CA VAL A 19 -0.62 -2.13 -3.85
C VAL A 19 -2.13 -2.18 -3.68
N LEU A 20 -2.85 -1.22 -4.25
CA LEU A 20 -4.32 -1.29 -4.31
C LEU A 20 -4.69 -2.36 -5.34
N ILE A 21 -5.39 -3.42 -4.94
CA ILE A 21 -5.68 -4.54 -5.83
C ILE A 21 -6.68 -4.15 -6.93
N GLU A 22 -7.60 -3.23 -6.64
CA GLU A 22 -8.65 -2.77 -7.56
C GLU A 22 -8.10 -2.13 -8.85
N ASN A 23 -7.01 -1.37 -8.76
CA ASN A 23 -6.45 -0.61 -9.89
C ASN A 23 -4.94 -0.84 -10.10
N GLY A 24 -4.31 -1.67 -9.26
CA GLY A 24 -2.89 -1.98 -9.30
C GLY A 24 -1.98 -0.78 -9.03
N ALA A 25 -2.46 0.28 -8.37
CA ALA A 25 -1.65 1.43 -8.00
C ALA A 25 -0.73 1.09 -6.82
N GLU A 26 0.55 1.42 -6.95
CA GLU A 26 1.55 1.16 -5.92
C GLU A 26 1.94 2.45 -5.18
N TYR A 27 2.15 2.33 -3.87
CA TYR A 27 2.49 3.43 -2.97
C TYR A 27 3.60 3.01 -2.02
N ASN A 28 4.65 3.81 -1.91
CA ASN A 28 5.59 3.71 -0.80
C ASN A 28 4.96 4.34 0.43
N VAL A 29 4.89 3.59 1.53
CA VAL A 29 4.36 4.02 2.82
C VAL A 29 5.38 3.74 3.93
N SER A 30 5.33 4.54 4.99
CA SER A 30 6.19 4.34 6.16
C SER A 30 5.80 3.07 6.91
N ARG A 31 6.72 2.52 7.71
CA ARG A 31 6.44 1.37 8.58
C ARG A 31 5.33 1.68 9.59
N GLU A 32 5.33 2.87 10.16
CA GLU A 32 4.34 3.30 11.16
C GLU A 32 2.94 3.33 10.55
N LEU A 33 2.79 3.98 9.41
CA LEU A 33 1.53 4.04 8.68
C LEU A 33 1.07 2.63 8.26
N PHE A 34 1.98 1.80 7.77
CA PHE A 34 1.67 0.41 7.45
C PHE A 34 1.11 -0.34 8.66
N LEU A 35 1.76 -0.25 9.82
CA LEU A 35 1.31 -0.90 11.06
C LEU A 35 -0.04 -0.34 11.56
N GLU A 36 -0.29 0.95 11.38
CA GLU A 36 -1.58 1.58 11.68
C GLU A 36 -2.70 1.04 10.78
N LEU A 37 -2.44 0.93 9.48
CA LEU A 37 -3.40 0.44 8.49
C LEU A 37 -3.72 -1.05 8.71
N THR A 38 -2.71 -1.89 8.97
CA THR A 38 -2.91 -3.33 9.13
C THR A 38 -3.29 -3.73 10.56
N GLY A 39 -3.19 -2.80 11.51
CA GLY A 39 -3.32 -3.03 12.94
C GLY A 39 -2.28 -4.02 13.50
N ALA A 40 -2.20 -4.12 14.83
CA ALA A 40 -1.40 -5.14 15.51
C ALA A 40 -1.90 -6.60 15.31
N SER A 41 -2.92 -6.82 14.45
CA SER A 41 -3.72 -8.04 14.41
C SER A 41 -3.59 -8.80 13.09
N LYS A 42 -2.68 -9.78 13.10
CA LYS A 42 -2.85 -11.15 12.55
C LYS A 42 -3.16 -11.38 11.06
N GLN A 43 -3.25 -10.37 10.19
CA GLN A 43 -3.46 -10.60 8.74
C GLN A 43 -2.17 -10.57 7.91
N ALA A 44 -1.01 -10.42 8.55
CA ALA A 44 0.30 -10.46 7.89
C ALA A 44 0.77 -11.85 7.42
N ARG A 45 -0.14 -12.83 7.24
CA ARG A 45 0.23 -14.21 6.86
C ARG A 45 0.36 -14.44 5.34
N ALA A 46 -0.16 -13.54 4.49
CA ALA A 46 -0.17 -13.75 3.04
C ALA A 46 0.21 -12.51 2.18
N GLY A 47 0.72 -11.43 2.79
CA GLY A 47 1.09 -10.22 2.05
C GLY A 47 -0.10 -9.40 1.51
N ARG A 48 -1.30 -9.61 2.05
CA ARG A 48 -2.54 -8.88 1.69
C ARG A 48 -3.43 -8.64 2.92
N THR A 49 -4.27 -7.62 2.89
CA THR A 49 -5.28 -7.30 3.92
C THR A 49 -6.35 -6.38 3.33
N GLU A 50 -7.48 -6.25 4.02
CA GLU A 50 -8.55 -5.31 3.65
C GLU A 50 -8.44 -4.05 4.52
N ILE A 51 -8.58 -2.89 3.89
CA ILE A 51 -8.66 -1.60 4.58
C ILE A 51 -10.01 -0.94 4.32
N THR A 52 -10.48 -0.14 5.29
CA THR A 52 -11.68 0.69 5.15
C THR A 52 -11.43 1.91 4.28
N GLY A 53 -12.49 2.53 3.77
CA GLY A 53 -12.37 3.81 3.06
C GLY A 53 -11.69 4.92 3.86
N ALA A 54 -11.86 4.97 5.19
CA ALA A 54 -11.16 5.94 6.05
C ALA A 54 -9.64 5.69 6.06
N GLN A 55 -9.23 4.43 6.18
CA GLN A 55 -7.82 4.03 6.11
C GLN A 55 -7.21 4.31 4.73
N LEU A 56 -7.98 4.13 3.65
CA LEU A 56 -7.54 4.52 2.31
C LEU A 56 -7.29 6.03 2.22
N VAL A 57 -8.17 6.87 2.78
CA VAL A 57 -7.97 8.32 2.83
C VAL A 57 -6.72 8.67 3.65
N THR A 58 -6.50 8.03 4.80
CA THR A 58 -5.27 8.22 5.59
C THR A 58 -4.02 7.87 4.78
N LEU A 59 -4.03 6.74 4.06
CA LEU A 59 -2.92 6.35 3.19
C LEU A 59 -2.63 7.41 2.13
N LEU A 60 -3.67 7.90 1.45
CA LEU A 60 -3.52 8.84 0.33
C LEU A 60 -3.17 10.27 0.76
N THR A 61 -3.44 10.63 2.01
CA THR A 61 -3.17 11.98 2.54
C THR A 61 -1.91 12.07 3.42
N ASP A 62 -1.32 10.93 3.80
CA ASP A 62 -0.05 10.93 4.53
C ASP A 62 1.07 11.58 3.70
N ARG A 63 1.81 12.49 4.35
CA ARG A 63 2.85 13.31 3.72
C ARG A 63 4.06 12.51 3.22
N TRP A 64 4.25 11.29 3.72
CA TRP A 64 5.35 10.41 3.34
C TRP A 64 4.93 9.39 2.30
N THR A 65 3.62 9.17 2.14
CA THR A 65 3.10 8.34 1.06
C THR A 65 3.44 8.93 -0.29
N ARG A 66 4.12 8.14 -1.12
CA ARG A 66 4.39 8.50 -2.52
C ARG A 66 3.91 7.42 -3.45
N ARG A 67 3.10 7.81 -4.44
CA ARG A 67 2.72 6.92 -5.54
C ARG A 67 3.97 6.54 -6.33
N ILE A 68 4.15 5.25 -6.57
CA ILE A 68 5.22 4.74 -7.43
C ILE A 68 4.66 4.76 -8.86
N PRO A 69 5.23 5.58 -9.76
CA PRO A 69 4.86 5.52 -11.16
C PRO A 69 5.24 4.14 -11.67
N LYS A 70 4.28 3.42 -12.29
CA LYS A 70 4.66 2.30 -13.14
C LYS A 70 5.52 2.89 -14.26
N PRO A 71 6.69 2.31 -14.57
CA PRO A 71 7.34 2.66 -15.82
C PRO A 71 6.27 2.48 -16.90
N ALA A 72 5.96 3.55 -17.63
CA ALA A 72 5.32 3.38 -18.93
C ALA A 72 6.20 2.37 -19.65
N ASP A 73 5.61 1.26 -20.12
CA ASP A 73 6.34 0.15 -20.72
C ASP A 73 7.56 0.67 -21.47
N ALA A 74 8.73 0.13 -21.10
CA ALA A 74 9.97 0.36 -21.81
C ALA A 74 9.63 0.37 -23.29
N VAL A 75 9.76 1.55 -23.92
CA VAL A 75 9.46 1.75 -25.33
C VAL A 75 10.14 0.60 -26.05
N ALA A 76 9.36 -0.33 -26.57
CA ALA A 76 9.88 -1.43 -27.35
C ALA A 76 10.57 -0.78 -28.55
N VAL A 77 11.90 -0.77 -28.49
CA VAL A 77 12.77 -0.42 -29.62
C VAL A 77 12.85 -1.61 -30.54
#